data_AF-A0AB74TZZ4-F1
#
_entry.id   AF-A0AB74TZZ4-F1
#
_cell.length_a   1.000
_cell.length_b   1.000
_cell.length_c   1.000
_cell.angle_alpha   90.00
_cell.angle_beta   90.00
_cell.angle_gamma   90.00
#
_symmetry.space_group_name_H-M   'P 1'
#
loop_
_entity.id
_entity.type
_entity.pdbx_description
1 polymer ?
#
loop_
_entity_poly.entity_id
_entity_poly.type
_entity_poly.pdbx_seq_one_letter_code
_entity_poly.pdbx_strand_id
1 'polypeptide(L)' 'MKRRGKNLKIFLIDGTLQNSTLMQDILFSSPSAAATFMLGYPASGPQLWKTEDGVILRELEG' A
#
# COMPACT_ATOMS: atom_id res chain seq x y z
N MET A 1 7.70 -11.94 -4.42
CA MET A 1 6.41 -12.46 -4.91
C MET A 1 5.40 -11.32 -5.02
N LYS A 2 4.96 -10.95 -6.23
CA LYS A 2 4.01 -9.83 -6.45
C LYS A 2 2.58 -10.30 -6.13
N ARG A 3 2.04 -9.89 -4.99
CA ARG A 3 0.73 -10.35 -4.50
C ARG A 3 -0.39 -9.49 -5.11
N ARG A 4 -0.88 -9.86 -6.30
CA ARG A 4 -2.05 -9.22 -6.93
C ARG A 4 -3.36 -9.74 -6.32
N GLY A 5 -4.27 -8.83 -5.98
CA GLY A 5 -5.68 -9.16 -5.65
C GLY A 5 -5.92 -9.91 -4.34
N LYS A 6 -4.93 -9.97 -3.43
CA LYS A 6 -5.11 -10.68 -2.15
C LYS A 6 -5.99 -9.86 -1.20
N ASN A 7 -7.03 -10.51 -0.67
CA ASN A 7 -7.89 -9.95 0.37
C ASN A 7 -7.08 -9.71 1.66
N LEU A 8 -7.42 -8.66 2.42
CA LEU A 8 -6.77 -8.30 3.70
C LEU A 8 -6.62 -9.50 4.64
N LYS A 9 -7.62 -10.40 4.64
CA LYS A 9 -7.63 -11.64 5.42
C LYS A 9 -6.39 -12.50 5.21
N ILE A 10 -5.83 -12.55 4.00
CA ILE A 10 -4.67 -13.40 3.71
C ILE A 10 -3.42 -12.90 4.45
N PHE A 11 -3.28 -11.58 4.62
CA PHE A 11 -2.15 -10.98 5.35
C PHE A 11 -2.26 -11.21 6.86
N LEU A 12 -3.48 -11.27 7.39
CA LEU A 12 -3.71 -11.64 8.80
C LEU A 12 -3.41 -13.13 9.02
N ILE A 13 -3.90 -13.99 8.12
CA ILE A 13 -3.77 -15.46 8.24
C ILE A 13 -2.32 -15.91 8.14
N ASP A 14 -1.55 -15.33 7.23
CA ASP A 14 -0.14 -15.71 7.05
C ASP A 14 0.84 -14.96 7.97
N GLY A 15 0.31 -14.16 8.91
CA GLY A 15 1.12 -13.44 9.89
C GLY A 15 1.87 -12.22 9.33
N THR A 16 1.69 -11.86 8.05
CA THR A 16 2.30 -10.67 7.45
C THR A 16 1.78 -9.38 8.09
N LEU A 17 0.53 -9.36 8.55
CA LEU A 17 -0.12 -8.25 9.24
C LEU A 17 -0.57 -8.73 10.62
N GLN A 18 -0.02 -8.14 11.68
CA GLN A 18 -0.35 -8.45 13.07
C GLN A 18 -0.54 -7.16 13.84
N ASN A 19 -1.64 -7.04 14.60
CA ASN A 19 -1.93 -5.86 15.42
C ASN A 19 -1.79 -4.54 14.61
N SER A 20 -2.36 -4.52 13.40
CA SER A 20 -2.28 -3.37 12.47
C SER A 20 -0.86 -2.98 12.02
N THR A 21 0.12 -3.87 12.18
CA THR A 21 1.52 -3.65 11.83
C THR A 21 1.98 -4.69 10.81
N LEU A 22 2.68 -4.25 9.76
CA LEU A 22 3.30 -5.16 8.80
C LEU A 22 4.59 -5.73 9.38
N MET A 23 4.69 -7.06 9.42
CA MET A 23 5.84 -7.78 9.98
C MET A 23 6.99 -7.95 8.98
N GLN A 24 6.74 -7.63 7.72
CA GLN A 24 7.71 -7.70 6.63
C GLN A 24 7.31 -6.75 5.51
N ASP A 25 8.27 -6.39 4.67
CA ASP A 25 8.02 -5.55 3.52
C ASP A 25 7.12 -6.24 2.49
N ILE A 26 6.21 -5.44 1.92
CA ILE A 26 5.30 -5.88 0.87
C ILE A 26 5.50 -5.00 -0.35
N LEU A 27 5.86 -5.62 -1.47
CA LEU A 27 5.83 -4.96 -2.77
C LEU A 27 4.42 -5.07 -3.38
N PHE A 28 3.73 -3.93 -3.47
CA PHE A 28 2.44 -3.82 -4.14
C PHE A 28 2.58 -3.73 -5.66
N SER A 29 1.49 -4.04 -6.37
CA SER A 29 1.51 -3.98 -7.84
C SER A 29 1.51 -2.57 -8.42
N SER A 30 1.10 -1.58 -7.61
CA SER A 30 1.09 -0.16 -7.94
C SER A 30 1.01 0.67 -6.65
N PRO A 31 1.33 1.97 -6.70
CA PRO A 31 1.14 2.88 -5.57
C PRO A 31 -0.33 2.93 -5.10
N SER A 32 -1.30 2.88 -6.01
CA SER A 32 -2.73 2.86 -5.66
C SER A 32 -3.17 1.58 -4.95
N ALA A 33 -2.56 0.44 -5.27
CA ALA A 33 -2.82 -0.81 -4.56
C ALA A 33 -2.33 -0.74 -3.11
N ALA A 34 -1.18 -0.10 -2.87
CA ALA A 34 -0.69 0.16 -1.52
C ALA A 34 -1.63 1.11 -0.75
N ALA A 35 -2.11 2.19 -1.38
CA ALA A 35 -2.98 3.16 -0.73
C ALA A 35 -4.32 2.53 -0.34
N THR A 36 -4.91 1.76 -1.27
CA THR A 36 -6.16 1.01 -1.02
C THR A 36 -5.99 0.01 0.11
N PHE A 37 -4.83 -0.66 0.20
CA PHE A 37 -4.52 -1.60 1.27
C PHE A 37 -4.51 -0.93 2.65
N MET A 38 -3.88 0.25 2.79
CA MET A 38 -3.84 0.96 4.07
C MET A 38 -5.18 1.59 4.46
N LEU A 39 -5.88 2.17 3.49
CA LEU A 39 -7.07 2.98 3.76
C LEU A 39 -8.36 2.15 3.82
N GLY A 40 -8.37 0.95 3.22
CA GLY A 40 -9.55 0.09 3.16
C GLY A 40 -10.59 0.50 2.11
N TYR A 41 -10.32 1.53 1.30
CA TYR A 41 -11.16 1.95 0.18
C TYR A 41 -10.32 2.32 -1.06
N PRO A 42 -10.89 2.27 -2.28
CA PRO A 42 -10.16 2.59 -3.51
C PRO A 42 -9.58 4.00 -3.47
N ALA A 43 -8.27 4.11 -3.67
CA ALA A 43 -7.56 5.35 -3.49
C ALA A 43 -6.43 5.55 -4.51
N SER A 44 -6.21 6.79 -4.93
CA SER A 44 -5.15 7.15 -5.89
C SER A 44 -3.84 7.32 -5.15
N GLY A 45 -2.95 6.34 -5.26
CA GLY A 45 -1.62 6.38 -4.66
C GLY A 45 -0.81 7.61 -5.09
N PRO A 46 -0.69 7.91 -6.40
CA PRO A 46 0.09 9.06 -6.86
C PRO A 46 -0.34 10.42 -6.27
N GLN A 47 -1.61 10.58 -5.87
CA GLN A 47 -2.11 11.80 -5.24
C GLN A 47 -2.02 11.79 -3.70
N LEU A 48 -1.90 10.62 -3.08
CA LEU A 48 -1.89 10.46 -1.62
C LEU A 48 -0.48 10.35 -1.04
N TRP A 49 0.39 9.63 -1.73
CA TRP A 49 1.77 9.46 -1.30
C TRP A 49 2.52 10.76 -1.52
N LYS A 50 3.25 11.19 -0.49
CA LYS A 50 4.03 12.41 -0.52
C LYS A 50 5.35 12.24 0.20
N THR A 51 6.35 13.02 -0.19
CA THR A 51 7.62 13.13 0.53
C THR A 51 7.42 13.84 1.87
N GLU A 52 8.46 13.87 2.68
CA GLU A 52 8.49 14.64 3.94
C GLU A 52 8.27 16.15 3.68
N ASP A 53 8.73 16.65 2.53
CA ASP A 53 8.52 18.04 2.09
C ASP A 53 7.12 18.31 1.51
N GLY A 54 6.25 17.29 1.44
CA GLY A 54 4.87 17.41 0.98
C GLY A 54 4.66 17.30 -0.53
N VAL A 55 5.70 17.01 -1.32
CA VAL A 55 5.59 16.80 -2.77
C VAL A 55 4.89 15.47 -3.05
N ILE A 56 3.81 15.49 -3.83
CA ILE A 56 3.04 14.27 -4.12
C ILE A 56 3.75 13.40 -5.16
N LEU A 57 3.60 12.08 -5.06
CA LEU A 57 4.25 11.11 -5.93
C LEU A 57 3.97 11.37 -7.43
N ARG A 58 2.76 11.83 -7.77
CA ARG A 58 2.40 12.19 -9.15
C ARG A 58 3.31 13.25 -9.76
N GLU A 59 3.81 14.19 -8.97
CA GLU A 59 4.72 15.24 -9.43
C GLU A 59 6.14 14.69 -9.64
N LEU A 60 6.51 13.63 -8.94
CA LEU A 60 7.83 12.98 -9.06
C LEU A 60 7.90 11.97 -10.21
N GLU A 61 6.79 11.29 -10.51
CA GLU A 61 6.68 10.30 -11.59
C GLU A 61 6.37 10.92 -12.97
N GLY A 62 6.48 12.25 -13.09
CA GLY A 62 6.13 13.04 -14.29
C GLY A 62 6.74 12.54 -15.59
#